data_AF-A0A7W6KD30-F1
#
_entry.id   AF-A0A7W6KD30-F1
#
_cell.length_a   1.000
_cell.length_b   1.000
_cell.length_c   1.000
_cell.angle_alpha   90.00
_cell.angle_beta   90.00
_cell.angle_gamma   90.00
#
_symmetry.space_group_name_H-M   'P 1'
#
loop_
_entity.id
_entity.type
_entity.pdbx_description
1 polymer ?
#
loop_
_entity_poly.entity_id
_entity_poly.type
_entity_poly.pdbx_seq_one_letter_code
_entity_poly.pdbx_strand_id
1 'polypeptide(L)' 'MEFPHELKELYPDQIIEVRGNADALTVILNKGVDIYQFKMKLIQNFSGLEEPQTLFIKHEDKQDFEKLVLE' A
#
# COMPACT_ATOMS: atom_id res chain seq x y z
N MET A 1 12.14 -7.37 8.80
CA MET A 1 11.37 -7.34 7.54
C MET A 1 10.94 -5.90 7.32
N GLU A 2 11.50 -5.22 6.33
CA GLU A 2 11.21 -3.81 6.04
C GLU A 2 10.22 -3.71 4.87
N PHE A 3 9.04 -4.31 5.07
CA PHE A 3 7.90 -4.23 4.14
C PHE A 3 7.59 -2.80 3.63
N PRO A 4 7.64 -1.73 4.46
CA PRO A 4 7.43 -0.36 3.95
C PRO A 4 8.55 0.15 3.03
N HIS A 5 9.78 -0.34 3.20
CA HIS A 5 10.90 0.01 2.32
C HIS A 5 10.75 -0.68 0.96
N GLU A 6 10.42 -1.97 0.98
CA GLU A 6 10.19 -2.78 -0.23
C GLU A 6 9.06 -2.20 -1.09
N LEU A 7 7.95 -1.77 -0.48
CA LEU A 7 6.86 -1.13 -1.22
C LEU A 7 7.31 0.13 -1.96
N LYS A 8 8.07 1.00 -1.29
CA LYS A 8 8.56 2.24 -1.89
C LYS A 8 9.56 1.96 -3.02
N GLU A 9 10.39 0.93 -2.89
CA GLU A 9 11.32 0.51 -3.93
C GLU A 9 10.64 -0.18 -5.12
N LEU A 10 9.57 -0.95 -4.88
CA LEU A 10 8.78 -1.59 -5.93
C LEU A 10 7.95 -0.59 -6.74
N TYR A 11 7.52 0.50 -6.10
CA TYR A 11 6.59 1.45 -6.68
C TYR A 11 7.01 2.93 -6.48
N PRO A 12 8.25 3.33 -6.79
CA PRO A 12 8.77 4.67 -6.50
C PRO A 12 8.06 5.78 -7.28
N ASP A 13 7.58 5.49 -8.49
CA ASP A 13 6.79 6.42 -9.31
C ASP A 13 5.33 6.54 -8.86
N GLN A 14 4.82 5.52 -8.18
CA GLN A 14 3.42 5.45 -7.77
C GLN A 14 3.23 5.87 -6.32
N ILE A 15 4.23 5.67 -5.46
CA ILE A 15 4.17 5.95 -4.03
C ILE A 15 4.98 7.21 -3.72
N ILE A 16 4.29 8.21 -3.16
CA ILE A 16 4.93 9.43 -2.64
C ILE A 16 5.57 9.13 -1.29
N GLU A 17 4.84 8.47 -0.41
CA GLU A 17 5.27 8.23 0.97
C GLU A 17 4.71 6.91 1.51
N VAL A 18 5.51 6.20 2.30
CA VAL A 18 5.07 5.02 3.05
C VAL A 18 5.33 5.28 4.53
N ARG A 19 4.32 5.06 5.36
CA ARG A 19 4.43 5.10 6.82
C ARG A 19 3.99 3.77 7.38
N GLY A 20 4.94 2.97 7.86
CA GLY A 20 4.65 1.73 8.58
C GLY A 20 4.63 1.96 10.08
N ASN A 21 3.60 1.45 10.75
CA ASN A 21 3.59 1.23 12.20
C ASN A 21 3.58 -0.28 12.46
N ALA A 22 3.74 -0.69 13.72
CA ALA A 22 3.84 -2.10 14.12
C ALA A 22 2.61 -2.97 13.78
N ASP A 23 1.46 -2.36 13.47
CA ASP A 23 0.17 -3.04 13.23
C ASP A 23 -0.39 -2.81 11.81
N ALA A 24 0.03 -1.72 11.15
CA ALA A 24 -0.51 -1.35 9.83
C ALA A 24 0.41 -0.42 9.04
N LEU A 25 0.24 -0.43 7.72
CA LEU A 25 1.04 0.35 6.77
C LEU A 25 0.18 1.37 6.04
N THR A 26 0.54 2.64 6.09
CA THR A 26 -0.09 3.69 5.29
C THR A 26 0.75 3.98 4.07
N VAL A 27 0.17 3.88 2.89
CA VAL A 27 0.81 4.17 1.60
C VAL A 27 0.11 5.36 0.97
N ILE A 28 0.86 6.43 0.69
CA ILE A 28 0.37 7.62 0.00
C ILE A 28 0.76 7.49 -1.47
N LEU A 29 -0.25 7.32 -2.32
CA LEU A 29 -0.12 7.21 -3.76
C LEU A 29 -0.18 8.58 -4.42
N ASN A 30 0.56 8.71 -5.52
CA ASN A 30 0.50 9.84 -6.42
C ASN A 30 -0.89 9.95 -7.07
N LYS A 31 -1.34 11.17 -7.35
CA LYS A 31 -2.64 11.45 -7.99
C LYS A 31 -2.86 10.76 -9.33
N GLY A 32 -1.78 10.34 -10.01
CA GLY A 32 -1.84 9.60 -11.27
C GLY A 32 -2.07 8.09 -11.11
N VAL A 33 -2.16 7.58 -9.88
CA VAL A 33 -2.18 6.15 -9.60
C VAL A 33 -3.58 5.68 -9.32
N ASP A 34 -4.02 4.70 -10.11
CA ASP A 34 -5.29 4.06 -9.87
C ASP A 34 -5.22 3.15 -8.63
N ILE A 35 -5.93 3.54 -7.57
CA ILE A 35 -5.97 2.81 -6.30
C ILE A 35 -6.46 1.38 -6.50
N TYR A 36 -7.43 1.16 -7.39
CA TYR A 36 -8.03 -0.15 -7.61
C TYR A 36 -7.02 -1.10 -8.27
N GLN A 37 -6.33 -0.64 -9.31
CA GLN A 37 -5.22 -1.37 -9.92
C GLN A 37 -4.08 -1.64 -8.92
N PHE A 38 -3.75 -0.66 -8.09
CA PHE A 38 -2.70 -0.80 -7.09
C PHE A 38 -3.05 -1.86 -6.04
N LYS A 39 -4.28 -1.84 -5.51
CA LYS A 39 -4.80 -2.87 -4.60
C LYS A 39 -4.73 -4.27 -5.22
N MET A 40 -5.17 -4.42 -6.47
CA MET A 40 -5.10 -5.71 -7.16
C MET A 40 -3.66 -6.21 -7.29
N LYS A 41 -2.71 -5.33 -7.63
CA LYS A 41 -1.28 -5.68 -7.69
C LYS A 41 -0.75 -6.08 -6.32
N LEU A 42 -1.14 -5.38 -5.26
CA LEU A 42 -0.75 -5.74 -3.89
C LEU A 42 -1.28 -7.11 -3.52
N ILE A 43 -2.57 -7.37 -3.71
CA ILE A 43 -3.17 -8.68 -3.44
C ILE A 43 -2.46 -9.77 -4.24
N GLN A 44 -2.13 -9.54 -5.51
CA GLN A 44 -1.42 -10.54 -6.32
C GLN A 44 0.03 -10.79 -5.87
N ASN A 45 0.77 -9.73 -5.54
CA ASN A 45 2.18 -9.85 -5.14
C ASN A 45 2.36 -10.33 -3.70
N PHE A 46 1.37 -10.05 -2.85
CA PHE A 46 1.39 -10.34 -1.41
C PHE A 46 0.21 -11.22 -1.00
N SER A 47 -0.24 -12.11 -1.89
CA SER A 47 -1.26 -13.12 -1.57
C SER A 47 -0.61 -14.26 -0.79
N GLY A 48 -1.28 -14.73 0.28
CA GLY A 48 -0.79 -15.86 1.07
C GLY A 48 0.22 -15.44 2.14
N LEU A 49 -0.04 -14.31 2.79
CA LEU A 49 0.71 -13.92 3.98
C LEU A 49 0.28 -14.82 5.13
N GLU A 50 1.23 -15.38 5.88
CA GLU A 50 0.90 -16.19 7.07
C GLU A 50 0.15 -15.38 8.14
N GLU A 51 0.33 -14.05 8.14
CA GLU A 51 -0.36 -13.12 9.00
C GLU A 51 -1.02 -12.00 8.18
N PRO A 52 -2.31 -11.70 8.42
CA PRO A 52 -3.00 -10.67 7.66
C PRO A 52 -2.40 -9.30 7.95
N GLN A 53 -2.00 -8.59 6.90
CA GLN A 53 -1.46 -7.23 7.01
C GLN A 53 -2.48 -6.19 6.57
N THR A 54 -2.69 -5.19 7.42
CA THR A 54 -3.56 -4.06 7.10
C THR A 54 -2.75 -2.95 6.43
N LEU A 55 -3.18 -2.57 5.22
CA LEU A 55 -2.70 -1.40 4.50
C LEU A 55 -3.79 -0.33 4.40
N PHE A 56 -3.39 0.91 4.58
CA PHE A 56 -4.19 2.11 4.35
C PHE A 56 -3.63 2.84 3.15
N ILE A 57 -4.34 2.78 2.03
CA ILE A 57 -3.93 3.41 0.79
C ILE A 57 -4.60 4.77 0.73
N LYS A 58 -3.82 5.83 0.81
CA LYS A 58 -4.26 7.20 0.59
C LYS A 58 -3.89 7.62 -0.82
N HIS A 59 -4.75 8.35 -1.48
CA HIS A 59 -4.44 8.98 -2.76
C HIS A 59 -4.21 10.47 -2.56
N GLU A 60 -3.21 11.07 -3.20
CA GLU A 60 -2.91 12.51 -3.03
C GLU A 60 -4.15 13.40 -3.28
N ASP A 61 -4.95 13.04 -4.29
CA ASP A 61 -6.15 13.78 -4.69
C ASP A 61 -7.41 13.46 -3.84
N LYS A 62 -7.37 12.39 -3.03
CA LYS A 62 -8.51 11.97 -2.19
C LYS A 62 -8.19 12.13 -0.72
N GLN A 63 -9.12 12.70 0.05
CA GLN A 63 -8.99 12.74 1.51
C GLN A 63 -9.26 11.38 2.16
N ASP A 64 -9.99 10.50 1.49
CA ASP A 64 -10.32 9.16 1.99
C ASP A 64 -9.12 8.20 1.96
N PHE A 65 -9.05 7.39 3.02
CA PHE A 65 -8.12 6.28 3.11
C PHE A 65 -8.85 5.00 2.73
N GLU A 66 -8.26 4.26 1.80
CA GLU A 66 -8.76 2.97 1.35
C GLU A 66 -8.06 1.86 2.12
N LYS A 67 -8.80 1.19 3.00
CA LYS A 67 -8.27 0.03 3.74
C LYS A 67 -8.20 -1.19 2.81
N LEU A 68 -7.05 -1.84 2.79
CA LEU A 68 -6.81 -3.14 2.16
C LEU A 68 -6.24 -4.07 3.23
N VAL A 69 -6.82 -5.25 3.38
CA VAL A 69 -6.23 -6.31 4.20
C VAL A 69 -5.67 -7.33 3.24
N LEU A 70 -4.39 -7.63 3.38
CA LEU A 70 -3.73 -8.70 2.64
C LEU A 70 -3.72 -9.95 3.52
N GLU A 71 -4.23 -11.05 2.98
CA GLU A 71 -4.25 -12.39 3.57
C GLU A 71 -3.77 -13.42 2.52
#